data_AF-A0A498GYQ6-F1
#
_entry.id   AF-A0A498GYQ6-F1
#
_cell.length_a   1.000
_cell.length_b   1.000
_cell.length_c   1.000
_cell.angle_alpha   90.00
_cell.angle_beta   90.00
_cell.angle_gamma   90.00
#
_symmetry.space_group_name_H-M   'P 1'
#
loop_
_entity.id
_entity.type
_entity.pdbx_description
1 polymer ?
#
loop_
_entity_poly.entity_id
_entity_poly.type
_entity_poly.pdbx_seq_one_letter_code
_entity_poly.pdbx_strand_id
1 'polypeptide(L)'
;MIALPLLGAIAVFAALRAVFERKTGRKLPYLNAMNFAIAGSLVLLLDHPLALVAAAAYFVGSTLESNAIASTYAGGILKDE
;
A
#
# COMPACT_ATOMS: atom_id res chain seq x y z
N MET A 1 -1.80 -12.11 20.24
CA MET A 1 -1.35 -12.02 18.83
C MET A 1 -2.48 -11.52 17.93
N ILE A 2 -2.98 -10.29 18.18
CA ILE A 2 -4.09 -9.71 17.40
C ILE A 2 -3.61 -8.89 16.19
N ALA A 3 -2.34 -8.48 16.19
CA ALA A 3 -1.80 -7.57 15.18
C ALA A 3 -1.80 -8.16 13.77
N LEU A 4 -1.32 -9.41 13.60
CA LEU A 4 -1.27 -10.06 12.29
C LEU A 4 -2.65 -10.25 11.63
N PRO A 5 -3.67 -10.83 12.32
CA PRO A 5 -5.00 -10.95 11.72
C PRO A 5 -5.65 -9.58 11.46
N LEU A 6 -5.35 -8.56 12.28
CA LEU A 6 -5.83 -7.20 12.05
C LEU A 6 -5.20 -6.59 10.78
N LEU A 7 -3.89 -6.72 10.58
CA LEU A 7 -3.22 -6.27 9.36
C LEU A 7 -3.73 -7.02 8.13
N GLY A 8 -3.97 -8.33 8.25
CA GLY A 8 -4.60 -9.12 7.20
C GLY A 8 -5.99 -8.59 6.83
N ALA A 9 -6.84 -8.28 7.82
CA ALA A 9 -8.15 -7.70 7.59
C ALA A 9 -8.08 -6.32 6.91
N ILE A 10 -7.14 -5.46 7.32
CA ILE A 10 -6.91 -4.16 6.71
C ILE A 10 -6.45 -4.31 5.25
N ALA A 11 -5.50 -5.21 4.98
CA ALA A 11 -5.01 -5.47 3.63
C ALA A 11 -6.14 -5.94 2.70
N VAL A 12 -6.96 -6.90 3.16
CA VAL A 12 -8.12 -7.38 2.39
C VAL A 12 -9.14 -6.27 2.16
N PHE A 13 -9.51 -5.51 3.19
CA PHE A 13 -10.44 -4.39 3.05
C PHE A 13 -9.95 -3.34 2.06
N ALA A 14 -8.67 -2.96 2.17
CA ALA A 14 -8.04 -1.97 1.31
C ALA A 14 -7.96 -2.46 -0.15
N ALA A 15 -7.60 -3.74 -0.37
CA ALA A 15 -7.60 -4.36 -1.68
C ALA A 15 -8.99 -4.36 -2.32
N LEU A 16 -10.03 -4.79 -1.56
CA LEU A 16 -11.41 -4.78 -2.05
C LEU A 16 -11.87 -3.36 -2.41
N ARG A 17 -11.60 -2.36 -1.55
CA ARG A 17 -11.94 -0.96 -1.86
C ARG A 17 -11.20 -0.43 -3.09
N ALA A 18 -9.93 -0.79 -3.28
CA ALA A 18 -9.17 -0.40 -4.46
C ALA A 18 -9.72 -1.03 -5.75
N VAL A 19 -10.19 -2.29 -5.71
CA VAL A 19 -10.78 -3.00 -6.85
C VAL A 19 -12.14 -2.43 -7.23
N PHE A 20 -13.01 -2.16 -6.24
CA PHE A 20 -14.38 -1.71 -6.49
C PHE A 20 -14.52 -0.19 -6.69
N GLU A 21 -13.56 0.61 -6.24
CA GLU A 21 -13.57 2.06 -6.48
C GLU A 21 -13.41 2.32 -7.98
N ARG A 22 -14.19 3.24 -8.55
CA ARG A 22 -14.12 3.56 -9.98
C ARG A 22 -13.17 4.72 -10.24
N LYS A 23 -13.05 5.64 -9.28
CA LYS A 23 -12.19 6.83 -9.42
C LYS A 23 -10.74 6.47 -9.10
N THR A 24 -9.86 6.53 -10.10
CA THR A 24 -8.46 6.17 -9.91
C THR A 24 -7.79 6.96 -8.79
N GLY A 25 -8.08 8.26 -8.66
CA GLY A 25 -7.56 9.08 -7.55
C GLY A 25 -7.95 8.59 -6.16
N ARG A 26 -9.11 7.93 -6.00
CA ARG A 26 -9.54 7.34 -4.73
C ARG A 26 -8.97 5.93 -4.50
N LYS A 27 -8.47 5.25 -5.54
CA LYS A 27 -7.80 3.96 -5.42
C LYS A 27 -6.44 4.08 -4.74
N LEU A 28 -5.70 5.16 -5.02
CA LEU A 28 -4.30 5.33 -4.58
C LEU A 28 -4.14 5.27 -3.05
N PRO A 29 -4.99 5.94 -2.24
CA PRO A 29 -4.90 5.82 -0.78
C PRO A 29 -5.18 4.40 -0.27
N TYR A 30 -6.08 3.65 -0.92
CA TYR A 30 -6.37 2.27 -0.54
C TYR A 30 -5.20 1.33 -0.88
N LEU A 31 -4.57 1.50 -2.05
CA LEU A 31 -3.36 0.74 -2.40
C LEU A 31 -2.19 1.06 -1.45
N ASN A 32 -2.05 2.33 -1.06
CA ASN A 32 -1.05 2.72 -0.07
C ASN A 32 -1.30 2.03 1.29
N ALA A 33 -2.53 2.10 1.82
CA ALA A 33 -2.89 1.45 3.08
C ALA A 33 -2.68 -0.07 3.03
N MET A 34 -2.96 -0.71 1.89
CA MET A 34 -2.67 -2.13 1.66
C MET A 34 -1.16 -2.41 1.79
N ASN A 35 -0.31 -1.60 1.15
CA ASN A 35 1.13 -1.78 1.18
C ASN A 35 1.72 -1.58 2.59
N PHE A 36 1.19 -0.63 3.38
CA PHE A 36 1.55 -0.49 4.81
C PHE A 36 1.19 -1.76 5.61
N ALA A 37 0.02 -2.34 5.37
CA ALA A 37 -0.41 -3.55 6.06
C ALA A 37 0.47 -4.77 5.68
N ILE A 38 0.89 -4.86 4.42
CA ILE A 38 1.82 -5.89 3.95
C ILE A 38 3.20 -5.71 4.60
N ALA A 39 3.74 -4.48 4.62
CA ALA A 39 5.02 -4.19 5.27
C ALA A 39 5.02 -4.56 6.76
N GLY A 40 3.96 -4.20 7.49
CA GLY A 40 3.80 -4.59 8.89
C GLY A 40 3.66 -6.11 9.07
N SER A 41 2.99 -6.79 8.14
CA SER A 41 2.83 -8.25 8.19
C SER A 41 4.17 -8.97 7.97
N LEU A 42 5.04 -8.46 7.10
CA LEU A 42 6.39 -9.01 6.89
C LEU A 42 7.22 -9.02 8.17
N VAL A 43 7.15 -7.93 8.96
CA VAL A 43 7.86 -7.83 10.24
C VAL A 43 7.30 -8.80 11.29
N LEU A 44 5.99 -9.04 11.28
CA LEU A 44 5.34 -9.91 12.26
C LEU A 44 5.41 -11.40 11.91
N LEU A 45 5.58 -11.76 10.63
CA LEU A 45 5.65 -13.15 10.16
C LEU A 45 7.07 -13.71 10.20
N LEU A 46 8.07 -12.87 10.01
CA LEU A 46 9.45 -13.30 9.83
C LEU A 46 10.29 -12.87 11.03
N ASP A 47 10.67 -13.84 11.85
CA ASP A 47 11.51 -13.62 13.03
C ASP A 47 13.01 -13.60 12.63
N HIS A 48 13.36 -12.70 11.71
CA HIS A 48 14.71 -12.54 11.22
C HIS A 48 15.04 -11.06 10.98
N PRO A 49 16.21 -10.54 11.40
CA PRO A 49 16.55 -9.12 11.23
C PRO A 49 16.52 -8.65 9.77
N LEU A 50 16.85 -9.55 8.82
CA LEU A 50 16.73 -9.25 7.38
C LEU A 50 15.28 -8.94 6.95
N ALA A 51 14.27 -9.47 7.63
CA ALA A 51 12.87 -9.17 7.33
C ALA A 51 12.53 -7.72 7.61
N LEU A 52 13.18 -7.09 8.60
CA LEU A 52 13.00 -5.68 8.90
C LEU A 52 13.57 -4.81 7.77
N VAL A 53 14.72 -5.19 7.22
CA VAL A 53 15.32 -4.54 6.04
C VAL A 53 14.41 -4.72 4.82
N ALA A 54 13.91 -5.92 4.57
CA ALA A 54 13.00 -6.21 3.47
C ALA A 54 11.68 -5.43 3.60
N ALA A 55 11.10 -5.38 4.80
CA ALA A 55 9.89 -4.61 5.08
C ALA A 55 10.12 -3.11 4.89
N ALA A 56 11.27 -2.57 5.32
CA ALA A 56 11.62 -1.17 5.10
C ALA A 56 11.83 -0.86 3.62
N ALA A 57 12.51 -1.72 2.87
CA ALA A 57 12.70 -1.57 1.44
C ALA A 57 11.37 -1.63 0.67
N TYR A 58 10.51 -2.60 1.00
CA TYR A 58 9.16 -2.71 0.45
C TYR A 58 8.34 -1.46 0.77
N PHE A 59 8.40 -1.01 2.03
CA PHE A 59 7.69 0.16 2.50
C PHE A 59 8.09 1.42 1.72
N VAL A 60 9.39 1.73 1.67
CA VAL A 60 9.90 2.88 0.93
C VAL A 60 9.52 2.78 -0.55
N GLY A 61 9.76 1.63 -1.19
CA GLY A 61 9.41 1.41 -2.60
C GLY A 61 7.92 1.69 -2.87
N SER A 62 7.04 1.17 -2.02
CA SER A 62 5.59 1.36 -2.16
C SER A 62 5.15 2.83 -1.96
N THR A 63 5.85 3.59 -1.12
CA THR A 63 5.58 5.02 -0.94
C THR A 63 6.05 5.84 -2.13
N LEU A 64 7.20 5.49 -2.73
CA LEU A 64 7.69 6.12 -3.95
C LEU A 64 6.75 5.86 -5.12
N GLU A 65 6.26 4.62 -5.28
CA GLU A 65 5.26 4.28 -6.29
C GLU A 65 3.96 5.08 -6.10
N SER A 66 3.44 5.14 -4.87
CA SER A 66 2.23 5.89 -4.54
C SER A 66 2.36 7.38 -4.88
N ASN A 67 3.50 7.98 -4.54
CA ASN A 67 3.78 9.40 -4.78
C ASN A 67 4.05 9.70 -6.27
N ALA A 68 4.71 8.79 -6.99
CA ALA A 68 4.92 8.93 -8.43
C ALA A 68 3.58 8.95 -9.18
N ILE A 69 2.69 8.02 -8.86
CA ILE A 69 1.35 7.97 -9.47
C ILE A 69 0.55 9.23 -9.11
N ALA A 70 0.55 9.63 -7.83
CA ALA A 70 -0.13 10.86 -7.42
C ALA A 70 0.43 12.12 -8.10
N SER A 71 1.75 12.19 -8.32
CA SER A 71 2.41 13.28 -9.04
C SER A 71 2.01 13.31 -10.52
N THR A 72 1.89 12.16 -11.18
CA THR A 72 1.36 12.09 -12.56
C THR A 72 -0.08 12.62 -12.64
N TYR A 73 -0.93 12.29 -11.65
CA TYR A 73 -2.30 12.80 -11.58
C TYR A 73 -2.36 14.30 -11.25
N ALA A 74 -1.51 14.81 -10.35
CA ALA A 74 -1.51 16.21 -9.94
C ALA A 74 -0.84 17.15 -10.97
N GLY A 75 0.13 16.64 -11.74
CA GLY A 75 0.86 17.39 -12.78
C GLY A 75 0.10 17.59 -14.09
N GLY A 76 -1.12 17.06 -14.24
CA GLY A 76 -2.01 17.39 -15.35
C GLY A 76 -1.70 16.73 -16.70
N ILE A 77 -0.95 15.62 -16.76
CA ILE A 77 -0.68 14.92 -18.04
C ILE A 77 -1.87 14.07 -18.51
N LEU A 78 -2.88 13.86 -17.66
CA LEU A 78 -4.21 13.42 -18.12
C LEU A 78 -5.15 14.62 -18.10
N LYS A 79 -5.06 15.42 -19.16
CA LYS A 79 -6.23 16.13 -19.69
C LYS A 79 -7.14 15.04 -20.26
N ASP A 80 -7.97 14.45 -19.40
CA ASP A 80 -9.05 13.59 -19.84
C ASP A 80 -10.11 14.49 -20.50
N GLU A 81 -10.32 14.24 -21.79
CA GLU A 81 -11.52 14.62 -22.55
C GLU A 81 -12.78 14.01 -21.94
#